data_AF-A0ABD0S021-F1
#
_entry.id   AF-A0ABD0S021-F1
#
_cell.length_a   1.000
_cell.length_b   1.000
_cell.length_c   1.000
_cell.angle_alpha   90.00
_cell.angle_beta   90.00
_cell.angle_gamma   90.00
#
_symmetry.space_group_name_H-M   'P 1'
#
loop_
_entity.id
_entity.type
_entity.pdbx_description
1 polymer ?
#
loop_
_entity_poly.entity_id
_entity_poly.type
_entity_poly.pdbx_seq_one_letter_code
_entity_poly.pdbx_strand_id
1 'polypeptide(L)' 'SKKFFSFIETCLVKNYNHRPATEQLLKHPFIRDQPNERHVRIQLKDHIDRTRKKRGER' A
#
# COMPACT_ATOMS: atom_id res chain seq x y z
N SER A 1 5.74 -3.13 -11.44
CA SER A 1 6.81 -3.25 -10.42
C SER A 1 6.97 -4.71 -10.02
N LYS A 2 8.15 -5.33 -10.19
CA LYS A 2 8.37 -6.74 -9.83
C LYS A 2 8.15 -7.01 -8.32
N LYS A 3 8.53 -6.06 -7.45
CA LYS A 3 8.28 -6.12 -6.00
C LYS A 3 6.78 -6.20 -5.67
N PHE A 4 5.94 -5.46 -6.41
CA PHE A 4 4.49 -5.48 -6.20
C PHE A 4 3.88 -6.85 -6.53
N PHE A 5 4.17 -7.39 -7.71
CA PHE A 5 3.66 -8.72 -8.09
C PHE A 5 4.08 -9.81 -7.11
N SER A 6 5.36 -9.82 -6.71
CA SER A 6 5.88 -10.75 -5.71
C SER A 6 5.17 -10.64 -4.36
N PHE A 7 4.80 -9.42 -3.92
CA PHE A 7 4.00 -9.23 -2.71
C PHE A 7 2.61 -9.85 -2.84
N ILE A 8 1.94 -9.63 -3.97
CA ILE A 8 0.61 -10.19 -4.23
C ILE A 8 0.65 -11.72 -4.26
N GLU A 9 1.64 -12.32 -4.92
CA GLU A 9 1.84 -13.78 -4.92
C GLU A 9 2.04 -14.33 -3.50
N THR A 10 2.80 -13.62 -2.66
CA THR A 10 3.04 -13.98 -1.25
C THR A 10 1.75 -13.90 -0.43
N CYS A 11 0.91 -12.88 -0.65
CA CYS A 11 -0.37 -12.72 0.05
C CYS A 11 -1.43 -13.74 -0.39
N LEU A 12 -1.42 -14.13 -1.67
CA LEU A 12 -2.49 -14.93 -2.28
C LEU A 12 -2.16 -16.43 -2.38
N VAL A 13 -1.33 -16.95 -1.47
CA VAL A 13 -1.16 -18.40 -1.30
C VAL A 13 -2.52 -19.01 -0.93
N LYS A 14 -3.00 -19.94 -1.76
CA LYS A 14 -4.33 -20.56 -1.64
C LYS A 14 -4.50 -21.33 -0.34
N ASN A 15 -3.49 -22.14 0.02
CA ASN A 15 -3.47 -22.88 1.27
C ASN A 15 -3.11 -21.92 2.41
N TYR A 16 -4.06 -21.66 3.31
CA TYR A 16 -3.88 -20.72 4.42
C TYR A 16 -2.76 -21.14 5.38
N ASN A 17 -2.51 -22.44 5.56
CA ASN A 17 -1.43 -22.95 6.41
C ASN A 17 -0.03 -22.57 5.88
N HIS A 18 0.09 -22.31 4.57
CA HIS A 18 1.33 -21.86 3.94
C HIS A 18 1.34 -20.35 3.68
N ARG A 19 0.25 -19.64 3.96
CA ARG A 19 0.19 -18.19 3.78
C ARG A 19 0.96 -17.51 4.91
N PRO A 20 1.91 -16.62 4.61
CA PRO A 20 2.66 -15.92 5.64
C PRO A 20 1.75 -15.04 6.53
N ALA A 21 2.07 -15.00 7.82
CA ALA A 21 1.40 -14.12 8.77
C ALA A 21 1.79 -12.65 8.55
N THR A 22 1.02 -11.73 9.15
CA THR A 22 1.23 -10.28 9.03
C THR A 22 2.68 -9.86 9.35
N GLU A 23 3.28 -10.40 10.40
CA GLU A 23 4.66 -10.11 10.80
C GLU A 23 5.70 -10.47 9.73
N GLN A 24 5.42 -11.46 8.88
CA GLN A 24 6.27 -11.82 7.74
C GLN A 24 5.97 -10.91 6.54
N LEU A 25 4.70 -10.60 6.27
CA LEU A 25 4.30 -9.73 5.16
C LEU A 25 4.83 -8.30 5.30
N LEU A 26 4.89 -7.77 6.52
CA LEU A 26 5.45 -6.44 6.81
C LEU A 26 6.94 -6.33 6.46
N LYS A 27 7.67 -7.45 6.46
CA LYS A 27 9.10 -7.51 6.10
C LYS A 27 9.33 -7.62 4.59
N HIS A 28 8.28 -7.85 3.79
CA HIS A 28 8.40 -7.98 2.34
C HIS A 28 8.92 -6.67 1.72
N PRO A 29 9.85 -6.70 0.74
CA PRO A 29 10.46 -5.49 0.16
C PRO A 29 9.47 -4.47 -0.39
N PHE A 30 8.32 -4.92 -0.89
CA PHE A 30 7.26 -4.01 -1.34
C PHE A 30 6.65 -3.18 -0.21
N ILE A 31 6.57 -3.70 1.01
CA ILE A 31 6.01 -3.01 2.18
C ILE A 31 7.10 -2.27 2.94
N ARG A 32 8.25 -2.91 3.17
CA ARG A 32 9.37 -2.34 3.95
C ARG A 32 10.10 -1.21 3.21
N ASP A 33 10.37 -1.38 1.92
CA ASP A 33 11.21 -0.45 1.16
C ASP A 33 10.35 0.56 0.38
N GLN A 34 9.51 1.33 1.09
CA GLN A 34 8.71 2.38 0.45
C GLN A 34 9.59 3.57 0.07
N PRO A 35 9.77 3.88 -1.23
CA PRO A 35 10.42 5.13 -1.61
C PRO A 35 9.47 6.30 -1.34
N ASN A 36 10.02 7.44 -0.91
CA ASN A 36 9.32 8.72 -0.86
C ASN A 36 8.03 8.75 -0.02
N GLU A 37 7.94 7.98 1.09
CA GLU A 37 6.74 7.91 1.94
C GLU A 37 6.17 9.29 2.30
N ARG A 38 7.03 10.23 2.67
CA ARG A 38 6.64 11.61 3.00
C ARG A 38 5.90 12.27 1.85
N HIS A 39 6.43 12.15 0.63
CA HIS A 39 5.82 12.76 -0.56
C HIS A 39 4.49 12.09 -0.91
N VAL A 40 4.40 10.76 -0.79
CA VAL A 40 3.14 10.02 -1.00
C VAL A 40 2.07 10.49 0.00
N ARG A 41 2.41 10.66 1.28
CA ARG A 41 1.48 11.20 2.29
C ARG A 41 1.00 12.61 1.94
N ILE A 42 1.89 13.47 1.46
CA ILE A 42 1.53 14.82 1.00
C ILE A 42 0.55 14.75 -0.18
N GLN A 43 0.86 13.95 -1.21
CA GLN A 43 -0.02 13.79 -2.37
C GLN A 43 -1.41 13.26 -2.00
N LEU A 44 -1.49 12.32 -1.06
CA LEU A 44 -2.75 11.80 -0.54
C LEU A 44 -3.53 12.89 0.21
N LYS A 45 -2.87 13.66 1.08
CA LYS A 45 -3.48 14.80 1.78
C LYS A 45 -4.03 15.83 0.78
N ASP A 46 -3.24 16.22 -0.20
CA ASP A 46 -3.65 17.20 -1.22
C ASP A 46 -4.82 16.70 -2.07
N HIS A 47 -4.87 15.39 -2.35
CA HIS A 47 -6.02 14.79 -3.03
C HIS A 47 -7.30 14.83 -2.18
N ILE A 48 -7.19 14.52 -0.88
CA ILE A 48 -8.31 14.57 0.07
C ILE A 48 -8.82 16.00 0.19
N ASP A 49 -7.93 16.98 0.36
CA ASP A 49 -8.30 18.39 0.51
C ASP A 49 -8.99 18.93 -0.74
N ARG A 50 -8.48 18.60 -1.93
CA ARG A 50 -9.12 18.96 -3.21
C ARG A 50 -10.51 18.33 -3.37
N THR A 51 -10.65 17.07 -2.97
CA THR A 51 -11.95 16.36 -3.05
C THR A 51 -12.96 16.94 -2.07
N ARG A 52 -12.54 17.31 -0.86
CA ARG A 52 -13.38 17.99 0.13
C ARG A 52 -13.85 19.36 -0.36
N LYS A 53 -12.94 20.17 -0.93
CA LYS A 53 -13.29 21.47 -1.50
C LYS A 53 -14.36 21.37 -2.59
N LYS A 54 -14.17 20.47 -3.57
CA LYS A 54 -15.14 20.22 -4.66
C LYS A 54 -16.51 19.74 -4.17
N ARG A 55 -16.57 19.05 -3.02
CA ARG A 55 -17.84 18.58 -2.44
C ARG A 55 -18.63 19.70 -1.75
N GLY A 56 -17.96 20.69 -1.16
CA GLY A 56 -18.61 21.85 -0.55
C GLY A 56 -18.99 22.95 -1.54
N GLU A 57 -18.52 22.85 -2.79
CA GLU A 57 -18.94 23.70 -3.91
C GLU A 57 -20.23 23.19 -4.59
N ARG A 58 -20.81 22.07 -4.12
CA ARG A 58 -22.16 21.61 -4.45
C ARG A 58 -23.13 21.99 -3.34
#